data_AF-T0ZTF5-F1
#
_entry.id   AF-T0ZTF5-F1
#
_cell.length_a   1.000
_cell.length_b   1.000
_cell.length_c   1.000
_cell.angle_alpha   90.00
_cell.angle_beta   90.00
_cell.angle_gamma   90.00
#
_symmetry.space_group_name_H-M   'P 1'
#
loop_
_entity.id
_entity.type
_entity.pdbx_description
1 polymer ?
#
loop_
_entity_poly.entity_id
_entity_poly.type
_entity_poly.pdbx_seq_one_letter_code
_entity_poly.pdbx_strand_id
1 'polypeptide(L)'
;RSIFKQRIKWARDNGLSVGIEVPSLPDREEDMKALVEFSERMDLDFINLNELEFSETNFRNLLGRNYTIKNDIEAGAKGSKDLALKMIRQFPNHTVHYCSAAFKDGVQLKNRLKRRASNIARRIDIVTKDGTILKGIVDNPDIPAVVQDLKSVGVPEEMFFVNDRKRRVEIPTWIIPELKKLLDYNFYEVEEYPTWDAIEVERLKL
;
A
#
# COMPACT_ATOMS: atom_id res chain seq x y z
N ARG A 1 -13.13 17.22 -32.33
CA ARG A 1 -11.86 17.62 -31.67
C ARG A 1 -11.54 16.58 -30.59
N SER A 2 -10.30 16.10 -30.48
CA SER A 2 -9.93 15.10 -29.45
C SER A 2 -9.87 15.73 -28.06
N ILE A 3 -10.56 15.15 -27.08
CA ILE A 3 -10.57 15.60 -25.68
C ILE A 3 -9.18 15.52 -25.05
N PHE A 4 -8.35 14.54 -25.44
CA PHE A 4 -6.99 14.39 -24.95
C PHE A 4 -6.11 15.57 -25.33
N LYS A 5 -6.20 16.03 -26.59
CA LYS A 5 -5.44 17.19 -27.06
C LYS A 5 -5.78 18.46 -26.28
N GLN A 6 -7.06 18.63 -25.93
CA GLN A 6 -7.51 19.78 -25.13
C GLN A 6 -6.96 19.73 -23.70
N ARG A 7 -6.96 18.55 -23.07
CA ARG A 7 -6.43 18.37 -21.70
C ARG A 7 -4.91 18.53 -21.64
N ILE A 8 -4.19 17.99 -22.61
CA ILE A 8 -2.73 18.16 -22.74
C ILE A 8 -2.40 19.65 -22.85
N LYS A 9 -3.10 20.36 -23.75
CA LYS A 9 -2.92 21.81 -23.91
C LYS A 9 -3.19 22.56 -22.62
N TRP A 10 -4.33 22.30 -21.98
CA TRP A 10 -4.70 22.98 -20.73
C TRP A 10 -3.65 22.77 -19.63
N ALA A 11 -3.17 21.54 -19.44
CA ALA A 11 -2.17 21.24 -18.41
C ALA A 11 -0.86 22.00 -18.65
N ARG A 12 -0.38 22.05 -19.92
CA ARG A 12 0.80 22.82 -20.29
C ARG A 12 0.62 24.32 -20.15
N ASP A 13 -0.53 24.85 -20.56
CA ASP A 13 -0.86 26.28 -20.42
C ASP A 13 -0.86 26.70 -18.93
N ASN A 14 -0.91 25.73 -17.99
CA ASN A 14 -0.77 25.93 -16.54
C ASN A 14 0.59 25.50 -15.96
N GLY A 15 1.60 25.24 -16.79
CA GLY A 15 2.96 24.87 -16.37
C GLY A 15 3.09 23.47 -15.77
N LEU A 16 2.13 22.58 -16.00
CA LEU A 16 2.19 21.20 -15.54
C LEU A 16 2.95 20.32 -16.53
N SER A 17 3.69 19.33 -16.01
CA SER A 17 4.22 18.24 -16.81
C SER A 17 3.09 17.25 -17.18
N VAL A 18 3.10 16.77 -18.42
CA VAL A 18 2.08 15.91 -19.01
C VAL A 18 2.71 14.65 -19.56
N GLY A 19 2.27 13.50 -19.08
CA GLY A 19 2.62 12.19 -19.61
C GLY A 19 1.40 11.29 -19.81
N ILE A 20 1.62 10.13 -20.42
CA ILE A 20 0.63 9.06 -20.56
C ILE A 20 1.06 7.86 -19.72
N GLU A 21 0.11 7.16 -19.11
CA GLU A 21 0.37 5.90 -18.42
C GLU A 21 -0.55 4.82 -18.99
N VAL A 22 0.04 3.70 -19.41
CA VAL A 22 -0.68 2.57 -20.00
C VAL A 22 -0.08 1.24 -19.55
N PRO A 23 -0.88 0.16 -19.45
CA PRO A 23 -0.35 -1.18 -19.27
C PRO A 23 0.41 -1.64 -20.52
N SER A 24 1.53 -2.30 -20.32
CA SER A 24 2.29 -2.97 -21.38
C SER A 24 1.63 -4.30 -21.72
N LEU A 25 0.89 -4.33 -22.82
CA LEU A 25 0.11 -5.50 -23.28
C LEU A 25 0.93 -6.29 -24.33
N PRO A 26 1.48 -7.48 -24.00
CA PRO A 26 2.41 -8.20 -24.86
C PRO A 26 1.90 -8.54 -26.28
N ASP A 27 0.59 -8.68 -26.45
CA ASP A 27 -0.10 -8.98 -27.71
C ASP A 27 -0.39 -7.73 -28.56
N ARG A 28 -0.03 -6.53 -28.09
CA ARG A 28 -0.35 -5.24 -28.72
C ARG A 28 0.87 -4.36 -28.94
N GLU A 29 1.93 -4.97 -29.49
CA GLU A 29 3.17 -4.25 -29.77
C GLU A 29 2.96 -3.05 -30.70
N GLU A 30 2.24 -3.21 -31.81
CA GLU A 30 2.02 -2.12 -32.78
C GLU A 30 1.18 -0.98 -32.18
N ASP A 31 0.17 -1.31 -31.37
CA ASP A 31 -0.63 -0.31 -30.67
C ASP A 31 0.24 0.47 -29.66
N MET A 32 1.13 -0.24 -28.95
CA MET A 32 2.06 0.36 -28.00
C MET A 32 3.04 1.31 -28.70
N LYS A 33 3.61 0.86 -29.82
CA LYS A 33 4.50 1.68 -30.65
C LYS A 33 3.78 2.95 -31.12
N ALA A 34 2.56 2.81 -31.62
CA ALA A 34 1.75 3.95 -32.06
C ALA A 34 1.44 4.94 -30.90
N LEU A 35 1.29 4.45 -29.67
CA LEU A 35 1.13 5.29 -28.48
C LEU A 35 2.41 6.04 -28.09
N VAL A 36 3.57 5.40 -28.17
CA VAL A 36 4.85 6.07 -27.91
C VAL A 36 5.11 7.15 -28.97
N GLU A 37 4.92 6.82 -30.25
CA GLU A 37 5.02 7.81 -31.34
C GLU A 37 3.99 8.94 -31.19
N PHE A 38 2.78 8.65 -30.70
CA PHE A 38 1.79 9.68 -30.40
C PHE A 38 2.27 10.60 -29.27
N SER A 39 2.86 10.04 -28.23
CA SER A 39 3.44 10.78 -27.10
C SER A 39 4.53 11.73 -27.57
N GLU A 40 5.44 11.26 -28.41
CA GLU A 40 6.52 12.05 -29.04
C GLU A 40 5.96 13.14 -29.98
N ARG A 41 5.02 12.80 -30.88
CA ARG A 41 4.38 13.79 -31.79
C ARG A 41 3.62 14.88 -31.04
N MET A 42 3.07 14.55 -29.88
CA MET A 42 2.38 15.51 -29.01
C MET A 42 3.34 16.22 -28.07
N ASP A 43 4.65 15.93 -28.12
CA ASP A 43 5.71 16.53 -27.31
C ASP A 43 5.53 16.31 -25.80
N LEU A 44 4.90 15.20 -25.40
CA LEU A 44 4.66 14.90 -23.99
C LEU A 44 5.97 14.68 -23.24
N ASP A 45 6.02 14.99 -21.94
CA ASP A 45 7.27 14.90 -21.19
C ASP A 45 7.75 13.46 -21.01
N PHE A 46 6.80 12.52 -20.91
CA PHE A 46 7.08 11.09 -20.77
C PHE A 46 5.89 10.19 -21.11
N ILE A 47 6.15 8.90 -21.26
CA ILE A 47 5.16 7.82 -21.23
C ILE A 47 5.61 6.75 -20.24
N ASN A 48 4.70 6.28 -19.40
CA ASN A 48 4.96 5.26 -18.39
C ASN A 48 4.28 3.95 -18.78
N LEU A 49 5.09 2.91 -18.97
CA LEU A 49 4.67 1.57 -19.35
C LEU A 49 4.65 0.69 -18.10
N ASN A 50 3.45 0.40 -17.61
CA ASN A 50 3.27 -0.47 -16.45
C ASN A 50 3.32 -1.94 -16.86
N GLU A 51 4.05 -2.77 -16.12
CA GLU A 51 3.90 -4.22 -16.25
C GLU A 51 2.44 -4.58 -15.98
N LEU A 52 1.85 -5.38 -16.86
CA LEU A 52 0.47 -5.85 -16.72
C LEU A 52 0.42 -6.84 -15.55
N GLU A 53 -0.45 -6.58 -14.57
CA GLU A 53 -0.57 -7.37 -13.35
C GLU A 53 -1.88 -8.16 -13.32
N PHE A 54 -1.79 -9.43 -12.92
CA PHE A 54 -2.89 -10.26 -12.49
C PHE A 54 -3.30 -9.88 -11.06
N SER A 55 -4.59 -9.75 -10.84
CA SER A 55 -5.21 -9.59 -9.54
C SER A 55 -6.45 -10.49 -9.49
N GLU A 56 -6.94 -10.79 -8.29
CA GLU A 56 -8.14 -11.60 -8.13
C GLU A 56 -9.32 -11.10 -8.99
N THR A 57 -9.49 -9.78 -9.07
CA THR A 57 -10.58 -9.15 -9.81
C THR A 57 -10.44 -9.22 -11.34
N ASN A 58 -9.22 -9.28 -11.88
CA ASN A 58 -8.97 -9.27 -13.33
C ASN A 58 -8.52 -10.63 -13.88
N PHE A 59 -8.23 -11.60 -13.01
CA PHE A 59 -7.60 -12.88 -13.34
C PHE A 59 -8.34 -13.63 -14.46
N ARG A 60 -9.66 -13.83 -14.30
CA ARG A 60 -10.49 -14.53 -15.30
C ARG A 60 -10.51 -13.81 -16.65
N ASN A 61 -10.54 -12.48 -16.63
CA ASN A 61 -10.57 -11.68 -17.84
C ASN A 61 -9.23 -11.75 -18.60
N LEU A 62 -8.11 -11.74 -17.88
CA LEU A 62 -6.78 -11.86 -18.49
C LEU A 62 -6.53 -13.27 -19.04
N LEU A 63 -6.95 -14.32 -18.33
CA LEU A 63 -6.90 -15.70 -18.84
C LEU A 63 -7.76 -15.86 -20.10
N GLY A 64 -8.97 -15.30 -20.13
CA GLY A 64 -9.83 -15.32 -21.32
C GLY A 64 -9.23 -14.60 -22.53
N ARG A 65 -8.21 -13.75 -22.32
CA ARG A 65 -7.42 -13.08 -23.36
C ARG A 65 -6.10 -13.80 -23.67
N ASN A 66 -5.90 -15.01 -23.16
CA ASN A 66 -4.69 -15.84 -23.33
C ASN A 66 -3.41 -15.24 -22.73
N TYR A 67 -3.51 -14.32 -21.77
CA TYR A 67 -2.33 -13.92 -20.98
C TYR A 67 -1.96 -15.02 -20.00
N THR A 68 -0.67 -15.12 -19.71
CA THR A 68 -0.11 -16.08 -18.75
C THR A 68 0.62 -15.33 -17.64
N ILE A 69 0.54 -15.84 -16.42
CA ILE A 69 1.33 -15.34 -15.29
C ILE A 69 2.81 -15.67 -15.55
N LYS A 70 3.67 -14.72 -15.24
CA LYS A 70 5.11 -14.81 -15.43
C LYS A 70 5.77 -15.80 -14.46
N ASN A 71 5.45 -15.71 -13.18
CA ASN A 71 5.86 -16.65 -12.13
C ASN A 71 4.93 -16.52 -10.91
N ASP A 72 4.96 -17.48 -9.98
CA ASP A 72 4.06 -17.51 -8.82
C ASP A 72 4.34 -16.41 -7.77
N ILE A 73 5.44 -15.67 -7.91
CA ILE A 73 5.91 -14.67 -6.93
C ILE A 73 5.54 -13.25 -7.39
N GLU A 74 5.66 -12.98 -8.68
CA GLU A 74 5.37 -11.73 -9.34
C GLU A 74 4.10 -11.92 -10.15
N ALA A 75 3.00 -11.28 -9.73
CA ALA A 75 1.73 -11.33 -10.44
C ALA A 75 1.76 -10.66 -11.85
N GLY A 76 2.93 -10.43 -12.44
CA GLY A 76 3.09 -9.86 -13.77
C GLY A 76 2.70 -10.83 -14.90
N ALA A 77 2.24 -10.29 -16.02
CA ALA A 77 1.95 -11.05 -17.23
C ALA A 77 3.23 -11.30 -18.04
N LYS A 78 3.39 -12.53 -18.53
CA LYS A 78 4.53 -12.94 -19.36
C LYS A 78 4.64 -12.07 -20.61
N GLY A 79 5.84 -11.59 -20.91
CA GLY A 79 6.13 -10.73 -22.08
C GLY A 79 5.83 -9.24 -21.89
N SER A 80 5.14 -8.84 -20.81
CA SER A 80 4.80 -7.43 -20.56
C SER A 80 6.05 -6.58 -20.32
N LYS A 81 6.97 -7.06 -19.49
CA LYS A 81 8.29 -6.45 -19.26
C LYS A 81 9.09 -6.35 -20.55
N ASP A 82 9.13 -7.42 -21.34
CA ASP A 82 9.96 -7.48 -22.55
C ASP A 82 9.49 -6.46 -23.59
N LEU A 83 8.17 -6.32 -23.76
CA LEU A 83 7.59 -5.29 -24.62
C LEU A 83 7.95 -3.87 -24.13
N ALA A 84 7.83 -3.58 -22.84
CA ALA A 84 8.16 -2.27 -22.29
C ALA A 84 9.64 -1.92 -22.52
N LEU A 85 10.55 -2.88 -22.26
CA LEU A 85 11.98 -2.71 -22.52
C LEU A 85 12.29 -2.56 -24.02
N LYS A 86 11.52 -3.22 -24.89
CA LYS A 86 11.63 -3.04 -26.34
C LYS A 86 11.30 -1.60 -26.75
N MET A 87 10.22 -1.03 -26.21
CA MET A 87 9.85 0.37 -26.47
C MET A 87 10.91 1.36 -25.99
N ILE A 88 11.46 1.17 -24.79
CA ILE A 88 12.55 2.01 -24.26
C ILE A 88 13.75 2.02 -25.23
N ARG A 89 14.11 0.87 -25.80
CA ARG A 89 15.23 0.78 -26.76
C ARG A 89 14.92 1.39 -28.12
N GLN A 90 13.67 1.31 -28.58
CA GLN A 90 13.26 1.82 -29.89
C GLN A 90 13.10 3.35 -29.91
N PHE A 91 12.84 3.98 -28.77
CA PHE A 91 12.59 5.41 -28.66
C PHE A 91 13.58 6.09 -27.71
N PRO A 92 14.90 6.11 -28.03
CA PRO A 92 15.93 6.62 -27.12
C PRO A 92 15.86 8.13 -26.87
N ASN A 93 15.18 8.88 -27.76
CA ASN A 93 15.05 10.33 -27.68
C ASN A 93 13.76 10.78 -26.98
N HIS A 94 12.89 9.84 -26.59
CA HIS A 94 11.65 10.11 -25.87
C HIS A 94 11.69 9.47 -24.48
N THR A 95 11.18 10.15 -23.47
CA THR A 95 11.21 9.61 -22.09
C THR A 95 10.18 8.49 -21.94
N VAL A 96 10.64 7.25 -22.07
CA VAL A 96 9.83 6.04 -21.83
C VAL A 96 10.25 5.43 -20.49
N HIS A 97 9.33 5.36 -19.54
CA HIS A 97 9.52 4.72 -18.25
C HIS A 97 8.90 3.33 -18.24
N TYR A 98 9.49 2.43 -17.45
CA TYR A 98 8.91 1.12 -17.15
C TYR A 98 8.75 0.96 -15.64
N CYS A 99 7.52 0.67 -15.21
CA CYS A 99 7.20 0.37 -13.82
C CYS A 99 6.91 -1.13 -13.68
N SER A 100 7.78 -1.85 -12.95
CA SER A 100 7.60 -3.28 -12.72
C SER A 100 6.52 -3.59 -11.68
N ALA A 101 5.87 -4.73 -11.85
CA ALA A 101 4.87 -5.25 -10.92
C ALA A 101 5.47 -5.54 -9.54
N ALA A 102 6.60 -6.25 -9.53
CA ALA A 102 7.31 -6.60 -8.30
C ALA A 102 7.71 -5.38 -7.45
N PHE A 103 7.96 -4.23 -8.08
CA PHE A 103 8.28 -2.99 -7.37
C PHE A 103 7.06 -2.38 -6.66
N LYS A 104 5.86 -2.51 -7.23
CA LYS A 104 4.63 -1.98 -6.63
C LYS A 104 4.28 -2.74 -5.35
N ASP A 105 4.39 -4.06 -5.38
CA ASP A 105 3.99 -4.91 -4.26
C ASP A 105 4.99 -4.85 -3.10
N GLY A 106 6.29 -4.87 -3.38
CA GLY A 106 7.31 -4.91 -2.32
C GLY A 106 7.68 -3.56 -1.72
N VAL A 107 7.78 -2.51 -2.55
CA VAL A 107 8.36 -1.23 -2.14
C VAL A 107 7.31 -0.14 -1.98
N GLN A 108 6.41 0.02 -2.97
CA GLN A 108 5.43 1.10 -2.93
C GLN A 108 4.38 0.87 -1.82
N LEU A 109 3.88 -0.35 -1.66
CA LEU A 109 2.98 -0.71 -0.57
C LEU A 109 3.65 -0.47 0.79
N LYS A 110 4.85 -1.02 1.01
CA LYS A 110 5.60 -0.86 2.26
C LYS A 110 5.82 0.61 2.62
N ASN A 111 6.24 1.43 1.66
CA ASN A 111 6.43 2.87 1.88
C ASN A 111 5.11 3.60 2.16
N ARG A 112 4.00 3.17 1.54
CA ARG A 112 2.67 3.71 1.83
C ARG A 112 2.23 3.36 3.25
N LEU A 113 2.45 2.12 3.69
CA LEU A 113 2.15 1.68 5.05
C LEU A 113 2.98 2.47 6.06
N LYS A 114 4.30 2.58 5.87
CA LYS A 114 5.19 3.39 6.73
C LYS A 114 4.73 4.82 6.91
N ARG A 115 4.44 5.51 5.79
CA ARG A 115 3.94 6.90 5.83
C ARG A 115 2.61 6.98 6.57
N ARG A 116 1.71 6.04 6.33
CA ARG A 116 0.42 6.02 7.00
C ARG A 116 0.57 5.77 8.50
N ALA A 117 1.33 4.76 8.91
CA ALA A 117 1.61 4.46 10.31
C ALA A 117 2.20 5.68 11.02
N SER A 118 3.18 6.35 10.42
CA SER A 118 3.80 7.55 11.00
C SER A 118 2.81 8.72 11.18
N ASN A 119 1.78 8.81 10.34
CA ASN A 119 0.78 9.88 10.40
C ASN A 119 -0.39 9.58 11.34
N ILE A 120 -0.68 8.29 11.64
CA ILE A 120 -1.84 7.90 12.44
C ILE A 120 -1.48 7.34 13.82
N ALA A 121 -0.22 6.95 14.04
CA ALA A 121 0.22 6.39 15.32
C ALA A 121 0.00 7.41 16.44
N ARG A 122 -0.58 6.93 17.54
CA ARG A 122 -0.74 7.69 18.79
C ARG A 122 0.56 7.62 19.59
N ARG A 123 0.63 8.41 20.67
CA ARG A 123 1.77 8.41 21.59
C ARG A 123 2.03 7.07 22.28
N ILE A 124 1.00 6.23 22.38
CA ILE A 124 1.05 4.89 23.01
C ILE A 124 1.39 3.77 22.02
N ASP A 125 1.45 4.07 20.73
CA ASP A 125 1.63 3.09 19.66
C ASP A 125 3.13 2.99 19.27
N ILE A 126 3.58 1.79 18.88
CA ILE A 126 4.92 1.61 18.27
C ILE A 126 4.75 1.36 16.77
N VAL A 127 5.40 2.17 15.93
CA VAL A 127 5.48 1.94 14.48
C VAL A 127 6.63 0.97 14.18
N THR A 128 6.33 -0.15 13.53
CA THR A 128 7.34 -1.15 13.18
C THR A 128 8.16 -0.74 11.95
N LYS A 129 9.27 -1.44 11.71
CA LYS A 129 10.10 -1.27 10.50
C LYS A 129 9.37 -1.57 9.19
N ASP A 130 8.25 -2.28 9.25
CA ASP A 130 7.45 -2.70 8.09
C ASP A 130 6.24 -1.79 7.87
N GLY A 131 6.04 -0.81 8.76
CA GLY A 131 4.96 0.18 8.64
C GLY A 131 3.63 -0.30 9.18
N THR A 132 3.64 -1.28 10.07
CA THR A 132 2.51 -1.71 10.92
C THR A 132 2.57 -1.02 12.28
N ILE A 133 1.52 -1.17 13.07
CA ILE A 133 1.40 -0.59 14.41
C ILE A 133 1.31 -1.71 15.43
N LEU A 134 2.25 -1.72 16.38
CA LEU A 134 2.27 -2.63 17.51
C LEU A 134 1.58 -1.98 18.71
N LYS A 135 0.66 -2.72 19.35
CA LYS A 135 -0.14 -2.26 20.48
C LYS A 135 -0.18 -3.32 21.56
N GLY A 136 -0.18 -2.86 22.81
CA GLY A 136 -0.61 -3.69 23.92
C GLY A 136 -2.13 -3.69 24.01
N ILE A 137 -2.75 -4.81 24.34
CA ILE A 137 -4.18 -4.87 24.63
C ILE A 137 -4.46 -5.64 25.90
N VAL A 138 -5.52 -5.24 26.59
CA VAL A 138 -6.16 -6.00 27.65
C VAL A 138 -7.48 -6.51 27.10
N ASP A 139 -7.57 -7.84 26.94
CA ASP A 139 -8.77 -8.49 26.44
C ASP A 139 -9.63 -8.92 27.64
N ASN A 140 -10.64 -8.11 27.96
CA ASN A 140 -11.59 -8.39 29.03
C ASN A 140 -12.98 -7.84 28.64
N PRO A 141 -14.07 -8.62 28.84
CA PRO A 141 -15.42 -8.14 28.58
C PRO A 141 -15.85 -6.93 29.43
N ASP A 142 -15.30 -6.78 30.64
CA ASP A 142 -15.59 -5.67 31.56
C ASP A 142 -14.56 -4.53 31.38
N ILE A 143 -14.76 -3.75 30.33
CA ILE A 143 -13.91 -2.59 30.01
C ILE A 143 -13.89 -1.53 31.12
N PRO A 144 -15.02 -1.16 31.76
CA PRO A 144 -15.00 -0.24 32.90
C PRO A 144 -14.10 -0.70 34.05
N ALA A 145 -14.15 -1.99 34.41
CA ALA A 145 -13.31 -2.55 35.46
C ALA A 145 -11.81 -2.43 35.10
N VAL A 146 -11.44 -2.80 33.87
CA VAL A 146 -10.04 -2.67 33.40
C VAL A 146 -9.56 -1.23 33.50
N VAL A 147 -10.37 -0.25 33.06
CA VAL A 147 -10.01 1.17 33.13
C VAL A 147 -9.83 1.64 34.57
N GLN A 148 -10.71 1.23 35.48
CA GLN A 148 -10.60 1.58 36.89
C GLN A 148 -9.33 1.00 37.53
N ASP A 149 -9.00 -0.26 37.20
CA ASP A 149 -7.81 -0.93 37.70
C ASP A 149 -6.52 -0.32 37.15
N LEU A 150 -6.49 0.03 35.86
CA LEU A 150 -5.35 0.75 35.28
C LEU A 150 -5.11 2.08 36.00
N LYS A 151 -6.17 2.83 36.32
CA LYS A 151 -6.07 4.08 37.10
C LYS A 151 -5.61 3.82 38.54
N SER A 152 -6.10 2.76 39.19
CA SER A 152 -5.77 2.46 40.59
C SER A 152 -4.30 2.07 40.77
N VAL A 153 -3.70 1.42 39.77
CA VAL A 153 -2.26 1.11 39.74
C VAL A 153 -1.40 2.25 39.18
N GLY A 154 -2.00 3.41 38.90
CA GLY A 154 -1.29 4.65 38.56
C GLY A 154 -0.99 4.84 37.07
N VAL A 155 -1.65 4.12 36.16
CA VAL A 155 -1.51 4.37 34.71
C VAL A 155 -2.22 5.68 34.34
N PRO A 156 -1.52 6.65 33.74
CA PRO A 156 -2.13 7.91 33.30
C PRO A 156 -3.21 7.70 32.22
N GLU A 157 -4.20 8.58 32.14
CA GLU A 157 -5.29 8.48 31.15
C GLU A 157 -4.79 8.59 29.71
N GLU A 158 -3.68 9.30 29.48
CA GLU A 158 -3.03 9.39 28.18
C GLU A 158 -2.30 8.11 27.76
N MET A 159 -2.12 7.14 28.67
CA MET A 159 -1.41 5.89 28.47
C MET A 159 -2.34 4.70 28.21
N PHE A 160 -3.64 4.91 28.05
CA PHE A 160 -4.55 3.87 27.57
C PHE A 160 -5.67 4.45 26.70
N PHE A 161 -6.28 3.59 25.89
CA PHE A 161 -7.36 3.97 25.00
C PHE A 161 -8.43 2.89 24.98
N VAL A 162 -9.69 3.27 25.22
CA VAL A 162 -10.82 2.36 25.09
C VAL A 162 -11.23 2.26 23.63
N ASN A 163 -11.10 1.07 23.04
CA ASN A 163 -11.52 0.80 21.67
C ASN A 163 -12.90 0.12 21.67
N ASP A 164 -13.96 0.92 21.56
CA ASP A 164 -15.34 0.42 21.57
C ASP A 164 -15.63 -0.52 20.39
N ARG A 165 -15.06 -0.23 19.22
CA ARG A 165 -15.25 -1.03 17.99
C ARG A 165 -14.74 -2.46 18.16
N LYS A 166 -13.57 -2.61 18.79
CA LYS A 166 -12.94 -3.91 19.04
C LYS A 166 -13.21 -4.46 20.44
N ARG A 167 -13.97 -3.73 21.26
CA ARG A 167 -14.32 -4.08 22.65
C ARG A 167 -13.10 -4.47 23.51
N ARG A 168 -12.07 -3.63 23.52
CA ARG A 168 -10.83 -3.86 24.27
C ARG A 168 -10.20 -2.56 24.75
N VAL A 169 -9.31 -2.66 25.74
CA VAL A 169 -8.45 -1.53 26.15
C VAL A 169 -7.09 -1.67 25.48
N GLU A 170 -6.63 -0.62 24.83
CA GLU A 170 -5.31 -0.54 24.19
C GLU A 170 -4.35 0.24 25.08
N ILE A 171 -3.13 -0.28 25.25
CA ILE A 171 -2.09 0.25 26.12
C ILE A 171 -0.73 0.17 25.41
N PRO A 172 0.29 0.93 25.84
CA PRO A 172 1.64 0.73 25.37
C PRO A 172 2.15 -0.69 25.66
N THR A 173 2.83 -1.30 24.70
CA THR A 173 3.40 -2.65 24.90
C THR A 173 4.45 -2.67 26.01
N TRP A 174 5.25 -1.61 26.14
CA TRP A 174 6.35 -1.54 27.10
C TRP A 174 5.93 -1.51 28.57
N ILE A 175 4.67 -1.17 28.89
CA ILE A 175 4.18 -1.18 30.28
C ILE A 175 3.56 -2.52 30.70
N ILE A 176 3.28 -3.42 29.75
CA ILE A 176 2.63 -4.72 30.02
C ILE A 176 3.39 -5.54 31.08
N PRO A 177 4.73 -5.69 31.03
CA PRO A 177 5.45 -6.51 32.01
C PRO A 177 5.30 -6.04 33.46
N GLU A 178 5.09 -4.74 33.69
CA GLU A 178 4.83 -4.20 35.02
C GLU A 178 3.37 -4.41 35.44
N LEU A 179 2.43 -4.16 34.53
CA LEU A 179 1.00 -4.36 34.80
C LEU A 179 0.66 -5.82 35.12
N LYS A 180 1.33 -6.77 34.46
CA LYS A 180 1.17 -8.21 34.76
C LYS A 180 1.53 -8.62 36.19
N LYS A 181 2.32 -7.82 36.90
CA LYS A 181 2.67 -8.07 38.31
C LYS A 181 1.61 -7.57 39.28
N LEU A 182 0.75 -6.66 38.81
CA LEU A 182 -0.21 -5.93 39.64
C LEU A 182 -1.66 -6.34 39.34
N LEU A 183 -1.94 -6.74 38.09
CA LEU A 183 -3.28 -7.02 37.59
C LEU A 183 -3.34 -8.43 36.98
N ASP A 184 -4.40 -9.17 37.32
CA ASP A 184 -4.68 -10.50 36.80
C ASP A 184 -5.60 -10.42 35.57
N TYR A 185 -5.02 -10.00 34.43
CA TYR A 185 -5.71 -9.91 33.15
C TYR A 185 -4.97 -10.64 32.03
N ASN A 186 -5.69 -10.94 30.95
CA ASN A 186 -5.08 -11.43 29.72
C ASN A 186 -4.53 -10.25 28.91
N PHE A 187 -3.21 -10.11 28.92
CA PHE A 187 -2.50 -9.12 28.11
C PHE A 187 -2.02 -9.75 26.80
N TYR A 188 -2.10 -8.97 25.73
CA TYR A 188 -1.57 -9.36 24.43
C TYR A 188 -0.79 -8.23 23.80
N GLU A 189 0.16 -8.60 22.96
CA GLU A 189 0.74 -7.74 21.95
C GLU A 189 0.05 -8.04 20.61
N VAL A 190 -0.40 -6.99 19.93
CA VAL A 190 -1.08 -7.10 18.64
C VAL A 190 -0.39 -6.19 17.64
N GLU A 191 -0.06 -6.75 16.48
CA GLU A 191 0.44 -6.01 15.33
C GLU A 191 -0.70 -5.80 14.32
N GLU A 192 -0.92 -4.56 13.90
CA GLU A 192 -2.02 -4.20 12.98
C GLU A 192 -1.53 -3.41 11.77
N TYR A 193 -2.19 -3.59 10.63
CA TYR A 193 -2.03 -2.68 9.52
C TYR A 193 -2.52 -1.28 9.91
N PRO A 194 -1.84 -0.20 9.46
CA PRO A 194 -2.25 1.18 9.71
C PRO A 194 -3.45 1.58 8.83
N THR A 195 -4.38 0.68 8.55
CA THR A 195 -5.55 0.89 7.69
C THR A 195 -6.79 1.14 8.54
N TRP A 196 -7.89 1.58 7.93
CA TRP A 196 -9.11 1.94 8.66
C TRP A 196 -9.73 0.74 9.41
N ASP A 197 -9.70 -0.43 8.77
CA ASP A 197 -10.11 -1.72 9.32
C ASP A 197 -9.16 -2.24 10.39
N ALA A 198 -7.90 -1.81 10.38
CA ALA A 198 -6.85 -2.20 11.33
C ALA A 198 -6.78 -3.73 11.47
N ILE A 199 -6.59 -4.41 10.33
CA ILE A 199 -6.48 -5.87 10.28
C ILE A 199 -5.29 -6.30 11.15
N GLU A 200 -5.54 -7.26 12.04
CA GLU A 200 -4.51 -7.88 12.87
C GLU A 200 -3.64 -8.79 12.01
N VAL A 201 -2.34 -8.56 12.05
CA VAL A 201 -1.30 -9.36 11.39
C VAL A 201 -0.85 -10.47 12.33
N GLU A 202 -0.63 -10.12 13.59
CA GLU A 202 -0.15 -11.02 14.63
C GLU A 202 -0.80 -10.67 15.97
N ARG A 203 -1.05 -11.69 16.79
CA ARG A 203 -1.50 -11.56 18.18
C ARG A 203 -0.73 -12.55 19.05
N LEU A 204 0.05 -12.02 19.98
CA LEU A 204 0.83 -12.80 20.93
C LEU A 204 0.28 -12.60 22.34
N LYS A 205 -0.03 -13.69 23.03
CA LYS A 205 -0.37 -13.64 24.45
C LYS A 205 0.92 -13.45 25.25
N LEU A 206 0.96 -12.42 26.10
CA LEU A 206 2.13 -12.08 26.90
C LEU A 206 2.07 -12.67 28.30
#